data_AF-A0A7J7KLC1-F1
#
_entry.id   AF-A0A7J7KLC1-F1
#
_cell.length_a   1.000
_cell.length_b   1.000
_cell.length_c   1.000
_cell.angle_alpha   90.00
_cell.angle_beta   90.00
_cell.angle_gamma   90.00
#
_symmetry.space_group_name_H-M   'P 1'
#
loop_
_entity.id
_entity.type
_entity.pdbx_description
1 polymer ?
#
loop_
_entity_poly.entity_id
_entity_poly.type
_entity_poly.pdbx_seq_one_letter_code
_entity_poly.pdbx_strand_id
1 'polypeptide(L)'
;MFSCFVFSQVPELIQRFAGKSLPIEKFALKKVKLYKAQNCQLNLAALEMIYVWNGFSIIGKNMELLDPISQLIEDSINKLISKKDQLKYYFDNYSLALLLKGNERATLSGRHVLSGNHFSC
;
A
#
# COMPACT_ATOMS: atom_id res chain seq x y z
N MET A 1 5.91 -10.08 -9.78
CA MET A 1 5.02 -10.60 -10.85
C MET A 1 3.55 -10.58 -10.42
N PHE A 2 3.19 -11.11 -9.25
CA PHE A 2 1.82 -11.12 -8.71
C PHE A 2 1.11 -9.76 -8.67
N SER A 3 1.78 -8.68 -8.26
CA SER A 3 1.16 -7.34 -8.18
C SER A 3 0.64 -6.83 -9.54
N CYS A 4 1.40 -7.01 -10.62
CA CYS A 4 1.01 -6.57 -11.97
C CYS A 4 -0.25 -7.28 -12.49
N PHE A 5 -0.38 -8.57 -12.17
CA PHE A 5 -1.53 -9.38 -12.58
C PHE A 5 -2.82 -8.89 -11.89
N VAL A 6 -2.78 -8.67 -10.58
CA VAL A 6 -3.94 -8.16 -9.82
C VAL A 6 -4.40 -6.80 -10.36
N PHE A 7 -3.47 -5.88 -10.62
CA PHE A 7 -3.79 -4.56 -11.18
C PHE A 7 -4.34 -4.61 -12.60
N SER A 8 -4.05 -5.66 -13.36
CA SER A 8 -4.57 -5.82 -14.72
C SER A 8 -6.05 -6.15 -14.77
N GLN A 9 -6.60 -6.77 -13.72
CA GLN A 9 -8.01 -7.13 -13.59
C GLN A 9 -8.89 -6.00 -13.03
N VAL A 10 -8.28 -4.98 -12.39
CA VAL A 10 -9.01 -3.86 -11.79
C VAL A 10 -9.99 -3.18 -12.76
N PRO A 11 -9.68 -2.93 -14.05
CA PRO A 11 -10.64 -2.32 -14.97
C PRO A 11 -11.92 -3.14 -15.19
N GLU A 12 -11.87 -4.45 -15.03
CA GLU A 12 -12.98 -5.38 -15.22
C GLU A 12 -13.88 -5.47 -13.97
N LEU A 13 -13.34 -5.11 -12.80
CA LEU A 13 -14.03 -5.19 -11.51
C LEU A 13 -14.81 -3.91 -11.15
N ILE A 14 -14.85 -2.91 -12.03
CA ILE A 14 -15.43 -1.60 -11.73
C ILE A 14 -16.93 -1.60 -11.92
N GLN A 15 -17.64 -1.17 -10.88
CA GLN A 15 -19.09 -1.07 -10.93
C GLN A 15 -19.51 0.37 -11.24
N ARG A 16 -20.32 0.54 -12.28
CA ARG A 16 -20.85 1.87 -12.64
C ARG A 16 -22.22 2.06 -12.04
N PHE A 17 -22.36 3.00 -11.12
CA PHE A 17 -23.65 3.45 -10.61
C PHE A 17 -24.14 4.63 -11.45
N ALA A 18 -25.31 4.50 -12.08
CA ALA A 18 -25.88 5.50 -12.99
C ALA A 18 -24.91 5.93 -14.11
N GLY A 19 -24.11 4.99 -14.64
CA GLY A 19 -23.11 5.23 -15.69
C GLY A 19 -21.83 5.93 -15.22
N LYS A 20 -21.73 6.31 -13.94
CA LYS A 20 -20.55 6.93 -13.34
C LYS A 20 -19.81 5.92 -12.46
N SER A 21 -18.48 5.94 -12.50
CA SER A 21 -17.66 5.19 -11.55
C SER A 21 -17.57 5.95 -10.23
N LEU A 22 -17.46 5.20 -9.12
CA LEU A 22 -17.27 5.81 -7.80
C LEU A 22 -15.91 6.53 -7.74
N PRO A 23 -15.76 7.58 -6.90
CA PRO A 23 -14.50 8.31 -6.78
C PRO A 23 -13.29 7.39 -6.48
N ILE A 24 -13.51 6.36 -5.66
CA ILE A 24 -12.47 5.39 -5.29
C ILE A 24 -12.07 4.46 -6.43
N GLU A 25 -13.03 4.03 -7.24
CA GLU A 25 -12.76 3.21 -8.44
C GLU A 25 -12.06 4.04 -9.51
N LYS A 26 -12.42 5.33 -9.62
CA LYS A 26 -11.74 6.27 -10.51
C LYS A 26 -10.29 6.49 -10.09
N PHE A 27 -10.03 6.54 -8.78
CA PHE A 27 -8.67 6.58 -8.24
C PHE A 27 -7.89 5.30 -8.57
N ALA A 28 -8.49 4.13 -8.33
CA ALA A 28 -7.91 2.83 -8.67
C ALA A 28 -7.53 2.74 -10.15
N LEU A 29 -8.43 3.15 -11.06
CA LEU A 29 -8.16 3.21 -12.50
C LEU A 29 -6.97 4.09 -12.86
N LYS A 30 -6.91 5.29 -12.28
CA LYS A 30 -5.83 6.23 -12.55
C LYS A 30 -4.48 5.63 -12.15
N LYS A 31 -4.45 4.94 -11.01
CA LYS A 31 -3.27 4.23 -10.51
C LYS A 31 -2.89 3.04 -11.38
N VAL A 32 -3.83 2.18 -11.78
CA VAL A 32 -3.57 1.06 -12.71
C VAL A 32 -2.91 1.55 -14.00
N LYS A 33 -3.44 2.64 -14.60
CA LYS A 33 -2.86 3.24 -15.81
C LYS A 33 -1.42 3.70 -15.59
N LEU A 34 -1.16 4.35 -14.45
CA LEU A 34 0.17 4.80 -14.07
C LEU A 34 1.14 3.61 -13.89
N TYR A 35 0.71 2.55 -13.21
CA TYR A 35 1.53 1.36 -12.99
C TYR A 35 1.81 0.58 -14.28
N LYS A 36 0.83 0.48 -15.19
CA LYS A 36 1.05 -0.08 -16.53
C LYS A 36 2.09 0.74 -17.31
N ALA A 37 2.02 2.06 -17.25
CA ALA A 37 3.00 2.94 -17.91
C ALA A 37 4.40 2.83 -17.29
N GLN A 38 4.51 2.43 -16.02
CA GLN A 38 5.78 2.20 -15.31
C GLN A 38 6.24 0.73 -15.37
N ASN A 39 5.77 -0.06 -16.34
CA ASN A 39 6.15 -1.49 -16.51
C ASN A 39 5.99 -2.33 -15.23
N CYS A 40 4.98 -2.02 -14.41
CA CYS A 40 4.73 -2.72 -13.14
C CYS A 40 5.94 -2.77 -12.19
N GLN A 41 6.84 -1.78 -12.26
CA GLN A 41 8.06 -1.78 -11.46
C GLN A 41 7.82 -1.54 -9.96
N LEU A 42 6.64 -1.08 -9.56
CA LEU A 42 6.30 -0.84 -8.16
C LEU A 42 5.33 -1.87 -7.59
N ASN A 43 5.81 -2.63 -6.61
CA ASN A 43 4.97 -3.52 -5.81
C ASN A 43 4.08 -2.77 -4.79
N LEU A 44 4.37 -1.49 -4.49
CA LEU A 44 3.63 -0.70 -3.49
C LEU A 44 2.22 -0.31 -3.93
N ALA A 45 1.87 -0.48 -5.20
CA ALA A 45 0.54 -0.18 -5.73
C ALA A 45 -0.59 -0.76 -4.88
N ALA A 46 -0.45 -2.03 -4.50
CA ALA A 46 -1.43 -2.73 -3.67
C ALA A 46 -1.49 -2.13 -2.26
N LEU A 47 -0.34 -1.83 -1.66
CA LEU A 47 -0.25 -1.24 -0.32
C LEU A 47 -0.83 0.17 -0.26
N GLU A 48 -0.65 0.97 -1.32
CA GLU A 48 -1.28 2.29 -1.42
C GLU A 48 -2.81 2.17 -1.46
N MET A 49 -3.34 1.20 -2.21
CA MET A 49 -4.78 0.93 -2.22
C MET A 49 -5.29 0.45 -0.86
N ILE A 50 -4.55 -0.41 -0.17
CA ILE A 50 -4.84 -0.83 1.21
C ILE A 50 -4.86 0.40 2.14
N TYR A 51 -3.91 1.32 1.98
CA TYR A 51 -3.86 2.56 2.75
C TYR A 51 -5.09 3.45 2.53
N VAL A 52 -5.44 3.70 1.25
CA VAL A 52 -6.63 4.51 0.89
C VAL A 52 -7.93 3.92 1.46
N TRP A 53 -8.00 2.60 1.61
CA TRP A 53 -9.15 1.89 2.18
C TRP A 53 -9.11 1.76 3.70
N ASN A 54 -8.17 2.42 4.40
CA ASN A 54 -7.92 2.24 5.84
C ASN A 54 -7.63 0.79 6.25
N GLY A 55 -7.15 -0.05 5.31
CA GLY A 55 -6.91 -1.47 5.54
C GLY A 55 -5.84 -1.75 6.60
N PHE A 56 -4.93 -0.80 6.87
CA PHE A 56 -3.94 -0.92 7.95
C PHE A 56 -4.58 -0.98 9.34
N SER A 57 -5.78 -0.41 9.56
CA SER A 57 -6.51 -0.56 10.83
C SER A 57 -6.98 -2.01 11.05
N ILE A 58 -7.24 -2.74 9.96
CA ILE A 58 -7.68 -4.14 9.99
C ILE A 58 -6.46 -5.07 10.10
N ILE A 59 -5.45 -4.86 9.25
CA ILE A 59 -4.19 -5.63 9.25
C ILE A 59 -3.47 -5.47 10.59
N GLY A 60 -3.49 -4.26 11.13
CA GLY A 60 -2.98 -3.90 12.44
C GLY A 60 -3.67 -4.57 13.61
N LYS A 61 -4.59 -5.52 13.43
CA LYS A 61 -5.10 -6.41 14.49
C LYS A 61 -4.32 -7.72 14.53
N ASN A 62 -3.84 -8.20 13.38
CA ASN A 62 -3.11 -9.46 13.21
C ASN A 62 -1.62 -9.18 13.02
N MET A 63 -0.84 -9.30 14.10
CA MET A 63 0.61 -9.06 14.08
C MET A 63 1.32 -9.94 13.05
N GLU A 64 0.88 -11.20 12.89
CA GLU A 64 1.45 -12.17 11.95
C GLU A 64 1.36 -11.73 10.48
N LEU A 65 0.41 -10.85 10.14
CA LEU A 65 0.28 -10.28 8.80
C LEU A 65 1.08 -8.99 8.64
N LEU A 66 1.43 -8.34 9.75
CA LEU A 66 2.14 -7.08 9.73
C LEU A 66 3.62 -7.29 9.42
N ASP A 67 4.28 -8.25 10.06
CA ASP A 67 5.69 -8.58 9.83
C ASP A 67 6.06 -8.79 8.35
N PRO A 68 5.34 -9.63 7.57
CA PRO A 68 5.65 -9.80 6.15
C PRO A 68 5.38 -8.53 5.32
N ILE A 69 4.43 -7.69 5.75
CA ILE A 69 4.16 -6.40 5.09
C ILE A 69 5.30 -5.41 5.37
N SER A 70 5.78 -5.35 6.61
CA SER A 70 6.93 -4.53 7.01
C SER A 70 8.16 -4.91 6.20
N GLN A 71 8.47 -6.21 6.12
CA GLN A 71 9.58 -6.73 5.30
C GLN A 71 9.42 -6.34 3.82
N LEU A 72 8.22 -6.47 3.26
CA LEU A 72 7.97 -6.09 1.86
C LEU A 72 8.17 -4.59 1.61
N ILE A 73 7.79 -3.73 2.56
CA ILE A 73 8.01 -2.28 2.48
C ILE A 73 9.51 -1.99 2.51
N GLU A 74 10.27 -2.58 3.44
CA GLU A 74 11.71 -2.37 3.56
C GLU A 74 12.49 -2.85 2.32
N ASP A 75 12.17 -4.04 1.82
CA ASP A 75 12.74 -4.56 0.57
C ASP A 75 12.47 -3.64 -0.61
N SER A 76 11.28 -3.05 -0.66
CA SER A 76 10.91 -2.14 -1.72
C SER A 76 11.63 -0.80 -1.62
N ILE A 77 11.84 -0.28 -0.41
CA ILE A 77 12.66 0.91 -0.17
C ILE A 77 14.10 0.66 -0.64
N ASN A 78 14.69 -0.48 -0.26
CA ASN A 78 16.04 -0.85 -0.69
C ASN A 78 16.15 -0.94 -2.21
N LYS A 79 15.17 -1.58 -2.87
CA LYS A 79 15.11 -1.66 -4.34
C LYS A 79 14.97 -0.29 -5.01
N LEU A 80 14.22 0.64 -4.42
CA LEU A 80 14.10 2.01 -4.92
C LEU A 80 15.43 2.75 -4.83
N ILE A 81 16.11 2.67 -3.68
CA ILE A 81 17.41 3.31 -3.44
C ILE A 81 18.45 2.80 -4.46
N SER A 82 18.51 1.49 -4.70
CA SER A 82 19.44 0.90 -5.67
C SER A 82 19.19 1.30 -7.13
N LYS A 83 17.99 1.82 -7.46
CA LYS A 83 17.59 2.20 -8.81
C LYS A 83 17.28 3.70 -8.95
N LYS A 84 17.80 4.50 -8.03
CA LYS A 84 17.51 5.95 -7.92
C LYS A 84 17.62 6.68 -9.27
N ASP A 85 18.71 6.47 -10.00
CA ASP A 85 18.98 7.19 -11.26
C ASP A 85 18.22 6.64 -12.49
N GLN A 86 17.62 5.45 -12.38
CA GLN A 86 16.90 4.79 -13.47
C GLN A 86 15.38 5.05 -13.43
N LEU A 87 14.87 5.51 -12.28
CA LEU A 87 13.44 5.63 -12.03
C LEU A 87 12.96 7.07 -12.22
N LYS A 88 12.22 7.31 -13.30
CA LYS A 88 11.58 8.61 -13.60
C LYS A 88 10.74 9.18 -12.45
N TYR A 89 10.11 8.31 -11.66
CA TYR A 89 9.21 8.69 -10.55
C TYR A 89 9.79 8.32 -9.18
N TYR A 90 11.13 8.32 -9.04
CA TYR A 90 11.80 7.91 -7.80
C TYR A 90 11.26 8.61 -6.55
N PHE A 91 11.17 9.93 -6.55
CA PHE A 91 10.78 10.71 -5.36
C PHE A 91 9.33 10.44 -4.91
N ASP A 92 8.40 10.31 -5.86
CA ASP A 92 6.99 9.97 -5.57
C ASP A 92 6.90 8.58 -4.94
N ASN A 93 7.65 7.63 -5.49
CA ASN A 93 7.66 6.24 -5.02
C ASN A 93 8.35 6.10 -3.67
N TYR A 94 9.43 6.85 -3.45
CA TYR A 94 10.19 6.86 -2.21
C TYR A 94 9.40 7.51 -1.07
N SER A 95 8.71 8.63 -1.33
CA SER A 95 7.84 9.28 -0.34
C SER A 95 6.65 8.41 0.04
N LEU A 96 6.02 7.72 -0.92
CA LEU A 96 4.97 6.74 -0.66
C LEU A 96 5.49 5.58 0.21
N ALA A 97 6.68 5.05 -0.08
CA ALA A 97 7.27 3.97 0.69
C ALA A 97 7.56 4.38 2.15
N LEU A 98 8.08 5.60 2.35
CA LEU A 98 8.31 6.16 3.68
C LEU A 98 7.00 6.38 4.45
N LEU A 99 5.96 6.86 3.77
CA LEU A 99 4.64 7.04 4.38
C LEU A 99 4.08 5.70 4.87
N LEU A 100 4.15 4.64 4.05
CA LEU A 100 3.67 3.31 4.43
C LEU A 100 4.47 2.73 5.60
N LYS A 101 5.79 2.91 5.61
CA LYS A 101 6.66 2.53 6.72
C LYS A 101 6.29 3.25 8.03
N GLY A 102 5.98 4.54 7.95
CA GLY A 102 5.51 5.32 9.09
C GLY A 102 4.17 4.82 9.63
N ASN A 103 3.25 4.46 8.74
CA ASN A 103 1.90 4.01 9.10
C ASN A 103 1.90 2.66 9.83
N GLU A 104 2.69 1.71 9.32
CA GLU A 104 2.93 0.42 9.96
C GLU A 104 3.48 0.60 11.38
N ARG A 105 4.50 1.44 11.56
CA ARG A 105 5.09 1.74 12.88
C ARG A 105 4.13 2.45 13.83
N ALA A 106 3.30 3.37 13.33
CA ALA A 106 2.28 4.02 14.12
C ALA A 106 1.24 3.02 14.66
N THR A 107 0.89 2.02 13.84
CA THR A 107 -0.03 0.93 14.20
C THR A 107 0.56 0.02 15.28
N LEU A 108 1.87 -0.22 15.27
CA LEU A 108 2.60 -0.93 16.34
C LEU A 108 2.69 -0.10 17.64
N SER A 109 3.05 1.17 17.53
CA SER A 109 3.24 2.07 18.67
C SER A 109 1.93 2.35 19.42
N GLY A 110 0.82 2.53 18.70
CA GLY A 110 -0.51 2.74 19.28
C GLY A 110 -1.01 1.54 20.12
N ARG A 111 -0.51 0.32 19.89
CA ARG A 111 -0.85 -0.87 20.69
C ARG A 111 0.10 -1.13 21.86
N HIS A 112 1.35 -0.67 21.83
CA HIS A 112 2.24 -0.80 23.00
C HIS A 112 1.76 0.03 24.21
N VAL A 113 0.98 1.09 23.97
CA VAL A 113 0.29 1.88 25.03
C VAL A 113 -0.94 1.14 25.58
N LEU A 114 -1.60 0.28 24.80
CA LEU A 114 -2.80 -0.46 25.24
C LEU A 114 -2.48 -1.84 25.84
N SER A 115 -1.32 -2.43 25.53
CA SER A 115 -0.85 -3.67 26.18
C SER A 115 -0.19 -3.42 27.54
N GLY A 116 0.00 -2.15 27.94
CA GLY A 116 0.47 -1.76 29.28
C GLY A 116 -0.66 -1.61 30.32
N ASN A 117 -1.92 -1.70 29.91
CA ASN A 117 -3.05 -1.71 30.84
C ASN A 117 -3.48 -3.17 31.08
N HIS A 118 -2.74 -3.78 32.00
CA HIS A 118 -3.10 -5.03 32.65
C HIS A 118 -4.53 -4.94 33.20
N PHE A 119 -5.30 -6.01 32.99
CA PHE A 119 -6.49 -6.34 33.75
C PHE A 119 -6.26 -6.05 35.25
N SER A 120 -6.99 -5.08 35.80
CA SER A 120 -7.26 -4.96 37.24
C SER A 120 -8.50 -4.11 37.43
N CYS A 121 -9.64 -4.78 37.43
CA CYS A 121 -10.79 -4.50 38.29
C CYS A 121 -11.26 -5.86 38.79
#